data_AF-H0VZ62-F1
#
_entry.id   AF-H0VZ62-F1
#
_cell.length_a   1.000
_cell.length_b   1.000
_cell.length_c   1.000
_cell.angle_alpha   90.00
_cell.angle_beta   90.00
_cell.angle_gamma   90.00
#
_symmetry.space_group_name_H-M   'P 1'
#
loop_
_entity.id
_entity.type
_entity.pdbx_description
1 polymer ?
#
loop_
_entity_poly.entity_id
_entity_poly.type
_entity_poly.pdbx_seq_one_letter_code
_entity_poly.pdbx_strand_id
1 'polypeptide(L)'
;MSLIPWLRWNEAPTRLSSRSPAEMVLETLMMELVGQMRETERQQRERNSAVRKVCTGVDYSWLASTPHPTYDLSPSEQLQLEDVCTKIHPSYCGPAILRFRQLLAEREPAVQEVSRLFRSALQEVLEHMRQEEELQRLTRQWGAWPRARGGLAPFRARA
;
A
#
# COMPACT_ATOMS: atom_id res chain seq x y z
N MET A 1 -40.23 14.29 0.78
CA MET A 1 -40.39 13.15 1.70
C MET A 1 -39.22 12.19 1.46
N SER A 2 -38.27 12.17 2.38
CA SER A 2 -37.05 11.35 2.31
C SER A 2 -37.41 9.90 2.60
N LEU A 3 -37.09 8.99 1.68
CA LEU A 3 -37.22 7.55 1.90
C LEU A 3 -36.05 7.07 2.76
N ILE A 4 -36.40 6.18 3.67
CA ILE A 4 -35.67 5.87 4.90
C ILE A 4 -34.37 5.10 4.56
N PRO A 5 -33.19 5.42 5.17
CA PRO A 5 -31.86 4.90 4.77
C PRO A 5 -31.64 3.38 4.80
N TRP A 6 -32.48 2.63 5.50
CA TRP A 6 -32.42 1.16 5.63
C TRP A 6 -32.89 0.35 4.40
N LEU A 7 -33.62 0.94 3.45
CA LEU A 7 -33.95 0.27 2.17
C LEU A 7 -32.77 0.20 1.20
N ARG A 8 -31.62 0.82 1.55
CA ARG A 8 -30.40 0.84 0.74
C ARG A 8 -29.47 -0.36 1.00
N TRP A 9 -30.03 -1.53 1.32
CA TRP A 9 -29.24 -2.78 1.45
C TRP A 9 -29.17 -3.54 0.12
N ASN A 10 -30.08 -3.28 -0.83
CA ASN A 10 -30.15 -4.02 -2.10
C ASN A 10 -29.33 -3.40 -3.24
N GLU A 11 -28.48 -2.40 -2.95
CA GLU A 11 -27.49 -1.92 -3.89
C GLU A 11 -26.39 -2.99 -3.97
N ALA A 12 -26.40 -3.77 -5.06
CA ALA A 12 -25.27 -4.61 -5.42
C ALA A 12 -23.99 -3.78 -5.27
N PRO A 13 -22.91 -4.30 -4.63
CA PRO A 13 -21.69 -3.53 -4.44
C PRO A 13 -21.33 -2.93 -5.78
N THR A 14 -21.22 -1.60 -5.82
CA THR A 14 -20.92 -0.81 -7.00
C THR A 14 -19.87 -1.60 -7.76
N ARG A 15 -20.27 -2.17 -8.91
CA ARG A 15 -19.37 -2.97 -9.75
C ARG A 15 -18.09 -2.17 -9.79
N LEU A 16 -17.01 -2.71 -9.21
CA LEU A 16 -15.71 -2.07 -9.24
C LEU A 16 -15.56 -1.64 -10.70
N SER A 17 -15.49 -0.33 -10.91
CA SER A 17 -15.25 0.23 -12.23
C SER A 17 -14.13 -0.59 -12.88
N SER A 18 -14.10 -0.71 -14.21
CA SER A 18 -13.02 -1.39 -14.94
C SER A 18 -11.68 -0.66 -14.76
N ARG A 19 -11.20 -0.57 -13.52
CA ARG A 19 -9.97 0.07 -13.09
C ARG A 19 -8.83 -0.79 -13.57
N SER A 20 -7.81 -0.14 -14.08
CA SER A 20 -6.59 -0.83 -14.44
C SER A 20 -5.97 -1.46 -13.19
N PRO A 21 -5.25 -2.59 -13.32
CA PRO A 21 -4.54 -3.17 -12.18
C PRO A 21 -3.54 -2.20 -11.55
N ALA A 22 -2.97 -1.28 -12.34
CA ALA A 22 -2.09 -0.22 -11.85
C ALA A 22 -2.84 0.81 -10.97
N GLU A 23 -4.05 1.22 -11.37
CA GLU A 23 -4.90 2.10 -10.54
C GLU A 23 -5.25 1.44 -9.21
N MET A 24 -5.59 0.14 -9.19
CA MET A 24 -5.88 -0.57 -7.94
C MET A 24 -4.66 -0.60 -7.01
N VAL A 25 -3.46 -0.82 -7.54
CA VAL A 25 -2.21 -0.78 -6.77
C VAL A 25 -2.00 0.61 -6.19
N LEU A 26 -2.09 1.65 -7.02
CA LEU A 26 -1.97 3.04 -6.61
C LEU A 26 -2.93 3.38 -5.46
N GLU A 27 -4.22 3.10 -5.63
CA GLU A 27 -5.24 3.40 -4.64
C GLU A 27 -5.00 2.64 -3.33
N THR A 28 -4.66 1.36 -3.41
CA THR A 28 -4.41 0.54 -2.22
C THR A 28 -3.22 1.06 -1.44
N LEU A 29 -2.12 1.36 -2.14
CA LEU A 29 -0.88 1.87 -1.55
C LEU A 29 -1.08 3.25 -0.93
N MET A 30 -1.76 4.16 -1.61
CA MET A 30 -2.06 5.50 -1.09
C MET A 30 -3.06 5.45 0.08
N MET A 31 -4.05 4.56 0.04
CA MET A 31 -4.98 4.34 1.15
C MET A 31 -4.25 3.80 2.38
N GLU A 32 -3.33 2.85 2.21
CA GLU A 32 -2.49 2.33 3.30
C GLU A 32 -1.64 3.44 3.91
N LEU A 33 -0.99 4.28 3.11
CA LEU A 33 -0.21 5.42 3.57
C LEU A 33 -1.03 6.35 4.46
N VAL A 34 -2.18 6.81 3.96
CA VAL A 34 -3.08 7.71 4.72
C VAL A 34 -3.58 7.04 6.00
N GLY A 35 -3.89 5.75 5.94
CA GLY A 35 -4.28 4.96 7.11
C GLY A 35 -3.18 4.97 8.19
N GLN A 36 -1.95 4.68 7.80
CA GLN A 36 -0.80 4.64 8.73
C GLN A 36 -0.44 6.02 9.29
N MET A 37 -0.57 7.09 8.50
CA MET A 37 -0.36 8.46 8.98
C MET A 37 -1.37 8.83 10.08
N ARG A 38 -2.66 8.51 9.86
CA ARG A 38 -3.73 8.74 10.85
C ARG A 38 -3.53 7.91 12.10
N GLU A 39 -3.12 6.65 11.94
CA GLU A 39 -2.82 5.74 13.03
C GLU A 39 -1.67 6.27 13.90
N THR A 40 -0.55 6.64 13.26
CA THR A 40 0.64 7.19 13.93
C THR A 40 0.30 8.48 14.68
N GLU A 41 -0.48 9.36 14.06
CA GLU A 41 -0.92 10.61 14.71
C GLU A 41 -1.81 10.32 15.92
N ARG A 42 -2.70 9.32 15.82
CA ARG A 42 -3.53 8.89 16.95
C ARG A 42 -2.69 8.38 18.10
N GLN A 43 -1.73 7.49 17.83
CA GLN A 43 -0.83 6.94 18.84
C GLN A 43 0.00 8.04 19.52
N GLN A 44 0.51 9.01 18.75
CA GLN A 44 1.26 10.14 19.31
C GLN A 44 0.37 11.00 20.22
N ARG A 45 -0.87 11.25 19.82
CA ARG A 45 -1.85 11.99 20.64
C ARG A 45 -2.19 11.24 21.93
N GLU A 46 -2.43 9.93 21.85
CA GLU A 46 -2.69 9.08 23.01
C GLU A 46 -1.52 9.14 24.00
N ARG A 47 -0.28 9.00 23.51
CA ARG A 47 0.94 9.11 24.31
C ARG A 47 1.05 10.47 25.01
N ASN A 48 0.84 11.56 24.26
CA ASN A 48 0.86 12.92 24.81
C ASN A 48 -0.24 13.13 25.87
N SER A 49 -1.44 12.57 25.64
CA SER A 49 -2.53 12.67 26.59
C SER A 49 -2.22 11.90 27.88
N ALA A 50 -1.62 10.71 27.78
CA ALA A 50 -1.22 9.91 28.93
C ALA A 50 -0.15 10.63 29.75
N VAL A 51 0.86 11.23 29.10
CA VAL A 51 1.87 12.05 29.78
C VAL A 51 1.22 13.23 30.51
N ARG A 52 0.29 13.95 29.88
CA ARG A 52 -0.44 15.04 30.53
C ARG A 52 -1.23 14.56 31.74
N LYS A 53 -1.98 13.45 31.63
CA LYS A 53 -2.73 12.85 32.75
C LYS A 53 -1.83 12.53 33.94
N VAL A 54 -0.63 12.00 33.69
CA VAL A 54 0.35 11.74 34.75
C VAL A 54 0.82 13.04 35.42
N CYS A 55 1.09 14.10 34.64
CA CYS A 55 1.54 15.38 35.18
C CYS A 55 0.44 16.16 35.92
N THR A 56 -0.81 16.11 35.44
CA THR A 56 -1.93 16.88 36.02
C THR A 56 -2.73 16.08 37.06
N GLY A 57 -2.57 14.76 37.11
CA GLY A 57 -3.33 13.85 37.98
C GLY A 57 -4.80 13.68 37.60
N VAL A 58 -5.27 14.34 36.54
CA VAL A 58 -6.68 14.39 36.12
C VAL A 58 -6.81 14.26 34.61
N ASP A 59 -7.83 13.54 34.16
CA ASP A 59 -8.15 13.35 32.74
C ASP A 59 -9.08 14.44 32.19
N TYR A 60 -8.50 15.35 31.41
CA TYR A 60 -9.22 16.41 30.69
C TYR A 60 -9.40 16.08 29.20
N SER A 61 -9.26 14.83 28.77
CA SER A 61 -9.36 14.49 27.34
C SER A 61 -10.72 14.84 26.72
N TRP A 62 -11.78 14.85 27.52
CA TRP A 62 -13.15 15.23 27.09
C TRP A 62 -13.31 16.74 26.83
N LEU A 63 -12.43 17.58 27.37
CA LEU A 63 -12.39 19.02 27.08
C LEU A 63 -11.60 19.32 25.80
N ALA A 64 -10.87 18.34 25.25
CA ALA A 64 -10.11 18.54 24.03
C ALA A 64 -11.05 18.54 22.81
N SER A 65 -10.93 19.56 21.97
CA SER A 65 -11.64 19.64 20.69
C SER A 65 -11.33 18.42 19.80
N THR A 66 -12.26 18.06 18.91
CA THR A 66 -12.02 17.01 17.91
C THR A 66 -10.79 17.37 17.08
N PRO A 67 -9.72 16.57 17.17
CA PRO A 67 -8.47 16.92 16.52
C PRO A 67 -8.67 16.89 15.00
N HIS A 68 -8.21 17.95 14.35
CA HIS A 68 -8.10 17.99 12.89
C HIS A 68 -6.82 17.24 12.50
N PRO A 69 -6.78 16.54 11.35
CA PRO A 69 -5.54 15.97 10.84
C PRO A 69 -4.50 17.08 10.79
N THR A 70 -3.45 16.97 11.60
CA THR A 70 -2.42 18.02 11.65
C THR A 70 -1.39 17.88 10.54
N TYR A 71 -1.35 16.72 9.89
CA TYR A 71 -0.39 16.44 8.84
C TYR A 71 -1.07 15.87 7.60
N ASP A 72 -0.98 16.66 6.53
CA ASP A 72 -1.43 16.33 5.19
C ASP A 72 -0.21 16.28 4.25
N LEU A 73 -0.29 15.42 3.24
CA LEU A 73 0.73 15.34 2.20
C LEU A 73 0.69 16.60 1.34
N SER A 74 1.86 17.19 1.05
CA SER A 74 1.89 18.25 0.05
C SER A 74 1.54 17.68 -1.34
N PRO A 75 0.90 18.47 -2.23
CA PRO A 75 0.53 17.99 -3.57
C PRO A 75 1.72 17.44 -4.38
N SER A 76 2.91 18.01 -4.17
CA SER A 76 4.15 17.55 -4.80
C SER A 76 4.63 16.20 -4.26
N GLU A 77 4.59 16.00 -2.94
CA GLU A 77 4.93 14.71 -2.32
C GLU A 77 3.95 13.62 -2.75
N GLN A 78 2.65 13.94 -2.77
CA GLN A 78 1.62 13.03 -3.24
C GLN A 78 1.92 12.60 -4.68
N LEU A 79 2.12 13.54 -5.60
CA LEU A 79 2.40 13.22 -7.00
C LEU A 79 3.65 12.33 -7.17
N GLN A 80 4.71 12.58 -6.40
CA GLN A 80 5.91 11.76 -6.44
C GLN A 80 5.66 10.33 -5.94
N LEU A 81 4.86 10.16 -4.89
CA LEU A 81 4.49 8.85 -4.38
C LEU A 81 3.60 8.11 -5.38
N GLU A 82 2.65 8.81 -5.99
CA GLU A 82 1.79 8.23 -7.03
C GLU A 82 2.61 7.71 -8.22
N ASP A 83 3.60 8.46 -8.71
CA ASP A 83 4.50 8.02 -9.78
C ASP A 83 5.26 6.73 -9.40
N VAL A 84 5.72 6.62 -8.16
CA VAL A 84 6.41 5.39 -7.69
C VAL A 84 5.42 4.23 -7.58
N CYS A 85 4.22 4.44 -7.04
CA CYS A 85 3.20 3.41 -6.88
C CYS A 85 2.76 2.81 -8.22
N THR A 86 2.65 3.61 -9.29
CA THR A 86 2.26 3.10 -10.62
C THR A 86 3.28 2.16 -11.25
N LYS A 87 4.54 2.18 -10.78
CA LYS A 87 5.62 1.29 -11.24
C LYS A 87 5.61 -0.08 -10.54
N ILE A 88 4.87 -0.21 -9.44
CA ILE A 88 4.78 -1.47 -8.68
C ILE A 88 3.88 -2.45 -9.44
N HIS A 89 4.41 -3.65 -9.69
CA HIS A 89 3.63 -4.71 -10.31
C HIS A 89 2.59 -5.25 -9.32
N PRO A 90 1.36 -5.60 -9.73
CA PRO A 90 0.28 -6.00 -8.82
C PRO A 90 0.63 -7.10 -7.81
N SER A 91 1.48 -8.06 -8.19
CA SER A 91 1.94 -9.12 -7.28
C SER A 91 2.81 -8.64 -6.12
N TYR A 92 3.43 -7.45 -6.24
CA TYR A 92 4.31 -6.87 -5.22
C TYR A 92 3.60 -5.82 -4.35
N CYS A 93 2.32 -5.52 -4.62
CA CYS A 93 1.54 -4.62 -3.77
C CYS A 93 1.46 -5.12 -2.32
N GLY A 94 1.15 -6.40 -2.12
CA GLY A 94 1.12 -7.02 -0.78
C GLY A 94 2.47 -6.97 -0.06
N PRO A 95 3.56 -7.47 -0.67
CA PRO A 95 4.91 -7.32 -0.14
C PRO A 95 5.31 -5.88 0.21
N ALA A 96 4.92 -4.89 -0.60
CA ALA A 96 5.18 -3.48 -0.30
C ALA A 96 4.45 -2.99 0.95
N ILE A 97 3.18 -3.32 1.10
CA ILE A 97 2.40 -3.01 2.32
C ILE A 97 3.03 -3.66 3.55
N LEU A 98 3.41 -4.94 3.42
CA LEU A 98 4.04 -5.67 4.53
C LEU A 98 5.36 -5.03 4.95
N ARG A 99 6.23 -4.70 3.97
CA ARG A 99 7.51 -4.07 4.24
C ARG A 99 7.36 -2.70 4.89
N PHE A 100 6.40 -1.90 4.41
CA PHE A 100 6.10 -0.61 5.00
C PHE A 100 5.66 -0.74 6.47
N ARG A 101 4.72 -1.66 6.78
CA ARG A 101 4.28 -1.89 8.17
C ARG A 101 5.40 -2.38 9.08
N GLN A 102 6.31 -3.21 8.57
CA GLN A 102 7.51 -3.62 9.30
C GLN A 102 8.38 -2.42 9.66
N LEU A 103 8.67 -1.53 8.70
CA LEU A 103 9.45 -0.33 8.96
C LEU A 103 8.81 0.61 9.99
N LEU A 104 7.47 0.73 9.98
CA LEU A 104 6.75 1.48 11.00
C LEU A 104 6.89 0.87 12.39
N ALA A 105 6.74 -0.46 12.49
CA ALA A 105 6.87 -1.19 13.75
C ALA A 105 8.32 -1.18 14.30
N GLU A 106 9.32 -1.22 13.43
CA GLU A 106 10.74 -1.21 13.81
C GLU A 106 11.21 0.18 14.30
N ARG A 107 10.69 1.26 13.69
CA ARG A 107 11.23 2.61 13.91
C ARG A 107 10.38 3.48 14.83
N GLU A 108 9.08 3.17 15.00
CA GLU A 108 8.10 4.02 15.69
C GLU A 108 8.21 5.51 15.28
N PRO A 109 8.11 5.82 13.98
CA PRO A 109 8.42 7.14 13.44
C PRO A 109 7.42 8.22 13.88
N ALA A 110 7.84 9.48 13.78
CA ALA A 110 6.89 10.60 13.83
C ALA A 110 6.01 10.63 12.56
N VAL A 111 4.82 11.23 12.65
CA VAL A 111 3.86 11.30 11.52
C VAL A 111 4.48 11.87 10.24
N GLN A 112 5.39 12.84 10.37
CA GLN A 112 6.10 13.50 9.26
C GLN A 112 7.08 12.57 8.52
N GLU A 113 7.52 11.49 9.18
CA GLU A 113 8.51 10.56 8.65
C GLU A 113 7.85 9.36 7.96
N VAL A 114 6.54 9.15 8.21
CA VAL A 114 5.77 8.04 7.64
C VAL A 114 5.82 8.06 6.11
N SER A 115 5.67 9.22 5.48
CA SER A 115 5.74 9.38 4.02
C SER A 115 7.13 9.05 3.44
N ARG A 116 8.19 9.39 4.17
CA ARG A 116 9.58 9.08 3.79
C ARG A 116 9.88 7.59 3.91
N LEU A 117 9.40 6.95 4.97
CA LEU A 117 9.54 5.50 5.14
C LEU A 117 8.73 4.74 4.11
N PHE A 118 7.54 5.22 3.78
CA PHE A 118 6.74 4.65 2.70
C PHE A 118 7.47 4.70 1.35
N ARG A 119 8.03 5.86 0.98
CA ARG A 119 8.86 5.99 -0.22
C ARG A 119 10.03 5.01 -0.21
N SER A 120 10.72 4.89 0.92
CA SER A 120 11.87 4.00 1.08
C SER A 120 11.46 2.52 0.88
N ALA A 121 10.32 2.11 1.44
CA ALA A 121 9.77 0.77 1.26
C ALA A 121 9.44 0.47 -0.21
N LEU A 122 8.81 1.42 -0.90
CA LEU A 122 8.49 1.28 -2.32
C LEU A 122 9.75 1.15 -3.18
N GLN A 123 10.78 1.95 -2.89
CA GLN A 123 12.06 1.87 -3.58
C GLN A 123 12.75 0.52 -3.36
N GLU A 124 12.76 0.01 -2.12
CA GLU A 124 13.29 -1.32 -1.79
C GLU A 124 12.59 -2.42 -2.60
N VAL A 125 11.25 -2.37 -2.67
CA VAL A 125 10.46 -3.34 -3.45
C VAL A 125 10.74 -3.24 -4.94
N LEU A 126 10.87 -2.04 -5.50
CA LEU A 126 11.22 -1.85 -6.91
C LEU A 126 12.59 -2.43 -7.25
N GLU A 127 13.58 -2.26 -6.36
CA GLU A 127 14.89 -2.88 -6.54
C GLU A 127 14.82 -4.41 -6.47
N HIS A 128 14.05 -4.97 -5.55
CA HIS A 128 13.81 -6.41 -5.49
C HIS A 128 13.11 -6.95 -6.76
N MET A 129 12.08 -6.25 -7.25
CA MET A 129 11.41 -6.60 -8.49
C MET A 129 12.38 -6.65 -9.67
N ARG A 130 13.26 -5.65 -9.78
CA ARG A 130 14.27 -5.58 -10.82
C ARG A 130 15.26 -6.75 -10.73
N GLN A 131 15.76 -7.04 -9.53
CA GLN A 131 16.68 -8.15 -9.30
C GLN A 131 16.04 -9.49 -9.67
N GLU A 132 14.80 -9.73 -9.28
CA GLU A 132 14.07 -10.95 -9.63
C GLU A 132 13.84 -11.07 -11.14
N GLU A 133 13.53 -9.97 -11.82
CA GLU A 133 13.41 -9.96 -13.27
C GLU A 133 14.74 -10.32 -13.96
N GLU A 134 15.86 -9.77 -13.48
CA GLU A 134 17.21 -10.09 -13.97
C GLU A 134 17.54 -11.59 -13.75
N LEU A 135 17.23 -12.14 -12.57
CA LEU A 135 17.39 -13.57 -12.29
C LEU A 135 16.52 -14.45 -13.20
N GLN A 136 15.27 -14.05 -13.45
CA GLN A 136 14.39 -14.75 -14.37
C GLN A 136 14.89 -14.69 -15.81
N ARG A 137 15.40 -13.54 -16.25
CA ARG A 137 15.99 -13.37 -17.58
C ARG A 137 17.19 -14.30 -17.77
N LEU A 138 18.10 -14.35 -16.79
CA LEU A 138 19.21 -15.29 -16.80
C LEU A 138 18.67 -16.74 -16.84
N THR A 139 17.79 -17.12 -15.93
CA THR A 139 17.22 -18.48 -15.89
C THR A 139 16.60 -18.89 -17.22
N ARG A 140 15.90 -17.99 -17.92
CA ARG A 140 15.34 -18.25 -19.26
C ARG A 140 16.41 -18.43 -20.32
N GLN A 141 17.49 -17.63 -20.29
CA GLN A 141 18.61 -17.78 -21.22
C GLN A 141 19.31 -19.13 -21.04
N TRP A 142 19.52 -19.56 -19.79
CA TRP A 142 20.11 -20.87 -19.47
C TRP A 142 19.15 -22.04 -19.73
N GLY A 143 17.85 -21.85 -19.51
CA GLY A 143 16.81 -22.83 -19.83
C GLY A 143 16.47 -22.95 -21.32
N ALA A 144 16.86 -21.96 -22.13
CA ALA A 144 16.70 -21.96 -23.59
C ALA A 144 17.86 -22.68 -24.32
N TRP A 145 18.89 -23.14 -23.62
CA TRP A 145 19.85 -24.09 -24.18
C TRP A 145 19.13 -25.40 -24.54
N PRO A 146 19.46 -26.01 -25.68
CA PRO A 146 18.42 -26.54 -26.56
C PRO A 146 17.69 -27.77 -26.00
N ARG A 147 16.42 -27.57 -25.62
CA ARG A 147 15.33 -28.55 -25.88
C ARG A 147 15.00 -28.64 -27.38
N ALA A 148 15.98 -28.44 -28.27
CA ALA A 148 15.84 -28.67 -29.71
C ALA A 148 16.01 -30.17 -30.10
N ARG A 149 15.76 -31.09 -29.17
CA ARG A 149 15.63 -32.53 -29.41
C ARG A 149 14.50 -33.11 -28.57
N GLY A 150 13.28 -33.10 -29.10
CA GLY A 150 12.14 -33.84 -28.54
C GLY A 150 10.89 -32.98 -28.44
N GLY A 151 9.90 -33.08 -29.33
CA GLY A 151 9.75 -33.99 -30.44
C GLY A 151 8.80 -33.41 -31.49
N LEU A 152 9.08 -33.71 -32.75
CA LEU A 152 8.10 -33.61 -33.82
C LEU A 152 7.08 -34.74 -33.58
N ALA A 153 5.95 -34.42 -32.96
CA ALA A 153 4.80 -35.32 -33.01
C ALA A 153 4.12 -35.11 -34.38
N PRO A 154 3.97 -36.16 -35.22
CA PRO A 154 3.19 -36.02 -36.44
C PRO A 154 1.71 -35.91 -36.03
N PHE A 155 1.14 -34.71 -36.22
CA PHE A 155 -0.30 -34.52 -36.17
C PHE A 155 -0.93 -35.32 -37.32
N ARG A 156 -1.41 -36.53 -37.01
CA ARG A 156 -2.30 -37.26 -37.90
C ARG A 156 -3.69 -36.64 -37.81
N ALA A 157 -4.06 -35.86 -38.82
CA ALA A 157 -5.46 -35.60 -39.12
C ALA A 157 -6.13 -36.93 -39.50
N ARG A 158 -7.17 -37.35 -38.77
CA ARG A 158 -8.09 -38.37 -39.25
C ARG A 158 -9.18 -37.69 -40.07
N ALA A 159 -9.39 -38.22 -41.27
CA ALA A 159 -10.53 -38.00 -42.14
C ALA A 159 -11.82 -38.54 -41.51
#